data_AF-A0A6G6ZV54-F1
#
_entry.id   AF-A0A6G6ZV54-F1
#
_cell.length_a   1.000
_cell.length_b   1.000
_cell.length_c   1.000
_cell.angle_alpha   90.00
_cell.angle_beta   90.00
_cell.angle_gamma   90.00
#
_symmetry.space_group_name_H-M   'P 1'
#
loop_
_entity.id
_entity.type
_entity.pdbx_description
1 polymer ?
#
loop_
_entity_poly.entity_id
_entity_poly.type
_entity_poly.pdbx_seq_one_letter_code
_entity_poly.pdbx_strand_id
1 'polypeptide(L)'
;MFDAFLRVQLAPIIERLAEMETELDDLHRRAESFCRIGICHSVDAASNTCRVSHGDLLTPAIRFFNPSAGEQSESRIPSVGEQCLLLNHGAGEGGGQSVALFGLNSQRFPPAATVAGLTRRQYRDGSQSSYDDTSHTLNWSNGPAAFSGSREALELSLGNARLVMTADAVDLSLGASGLRLDAEGVHLRGPLVEHQGRVISTA
;
A
#
# COMPACT_ATOMS: atom_id res chain seq x y z
N MET A 1 1.32 -57.03 46.78
CA MET A 1 2.15 -56.11 47.59
C MET A 1 3.05 -55.25 46.68
N PHE A 2 3.74 -55.85 45.71
CA PHE A 2 4.57 -55.13 44.73
C PHE A 2 3.80 -54.09 43.89
N ASP A 3 2.63 -54.44 43.34
CA ASP A 3 1.79 -53.49 42.59
C ASP A 3 1.32 -52.28 43.39
N ALA A 4 1.00 -52.47 44.67
CA ALA A 4 0.59 -51.38 45.56
C ALA A 4 1.76 -50.43 45.81
N PHE A 5 2.97 -50.99 46.01
CA PHE A 5 4.19 -50.21 46.13
C PHE A 5 4.51 -49.45 44.84
N LEU A 6 4.41 -50.10 43.67
CA LEU A 6 4.61 -49.44 42.37
C LEU A 6 3.62 -48.30 42.12
N ARG A 7 2.33 -48.48 42.43
CA ARG A 7 1.34 -47.39 42.31
C ARG A 7 1.68 -46.21 43.19
N VAL A 8 2.09 -46.44 44.43
CA VAL A 8 2.47 -45.37 45.36
C VAL A 8 3.71 -44.61 44.86
N GLN A 9 4.70 -45.31 44.30
CA GLN A 9 5.92 -44.66 43.78
C GLN A 9 5.69 -43.94 42.44
N LEU A 10 4.79 -44.44 41.58
CA LEU A 10 4.50 -43.87 40.27
C LEU A 10 3.45 -42.75 40.30
N ALA A 11 2.58 -42.70 41.32
CA ALA A 11 1.54 -41.68 41.47
C ALA A 11 2.05 -40.23 41.26
N PRO A 12 3.12 -39.76 41.92
CA PRO A 12 3.60 -38.38 41.73
C PRO A 12 4.13 -38.12 40.31
N ILE A 13 4.66 -39.15 39.63
CA ILE A 13 5.13 -39.03 38.25
C ILE A 13 3.92 -38.91 37.30
N ILE A 14 2.86 -39.69 37.53
CA ILE A 14 1.64 -39.64 36.74
C ILE A 14 0.95 -38.29 36.89
N GLU A 15 0.86 -37.77 38.12
CA GLU A 15 0.33 -36.42 38.39
C GLU A 15 1.15 -35.36 37.64
N ARG A 16 2.49 -35.44 37.73
CA ARG A 16 3.36 -34.49 37.03
C ARG A 16 3.24 -34.58 35.50
N LEU A 17 3.08 -35.77 34.95
CA LEU A 17 2.86 -35.96 33.52
C LEU A 17 1.54 -35.36 33.06
N ALA A 18 0.46 -35.53 33.83
CA ALA A 18 -0.85 -34.93 33.51
C ALA A 18 -0.82 -33.39 33.60
N GLU A 19 -0.09 -32.83 34.56
CA GLU A 19 0.17 -31.38 34.63
C GLU A 19 0.93 -30.89 33.39
N MET A 20 2.00 -31.58 33.01
CA MET A 20 2.79 -31.24 31.83
C MET A 20 1.97 -31.35 30.53
N GLU A 21 1.11 -32.35 30.41
CA GLU A 21 0.20 -32.50 29.27
C GLU A 21 -0.76 -31.29 29.17
N THR A 22 -1.33 -30.88 30.31
CA THR A 22 -2.20 -29.69 30.37
C THR A 22 -1.45 -28.41 29.99
N GLU A 23 -0.21 -28.24 30.48
CA GLU A 23 0.64 -27.09 30.12
C GLU A 23 0.98 -27.08 28.62
N LEU A 24 1.29 -28.24 28.03
CA LEU A 24 1.59 -28.37 26.61
C LEU A 24 0.38 -28.03 25.73
N ASP A 25 -0.81 -28.49 26.09
CA ASP A 25 -2.03 -28.17 25.36
C ASP A 25 -2.36 -26.67 25.41
N ASP A 26 -2.16 -26.02 26.57
CA ASP A 26 -2.31 -24.58 26.69
C ASP A 26 -1.29 -23.81 25.83
N LEU A 27 -0.04 -24.28 25.78
CA LEU A 27 0.99 -23.70 24.92
C LEU A 27 0.65 -23.84 23.44
N HIS A 28 0.16 -25.00 23.01
CA HIS A 28 -0.30 -25.22 21.64
C HIS A 28 -1.44 -24.25 21.27
N ARG A 29 -2.46 -24.15 22.13
CA ARG A 29 -3.60 -23.25 21.93
C ARG A 29 -3.14 -21.78 21.79
N ARG A 30 -2.20 -21.33 22.63
CA ARG A 30 -1.63 -19.98 22.56
C ARG A 30 -0.79 -19.78 21.31
N ALA A 31 0.03 -20.77 20.93
CA ALA A 31 0.85 -20.70 19.73
C ALA A 31 0.00 -20.54 18.46
N GLU A 32 -1.10 -21.29 18.35
CA GLU A 32 -2.06 -21.15 17.25
C GLU A 32 -2.81 -19.81 17.25
N SER A 33 -2.89 -19.14 18.40
CA SER A 33 -3.51 -17.81 18.52
C SER A 33 -2.58 -16.66 18.15
N PHE A 34 -1.27 -16.90 18.11
CA PHE A 34 -0.27 -15.85 18.01
C PHE A 34 -0.31 -15.11 16.67
N CYS A 35 -0.55 -15.84 15.57
CA CYS A 35 -0.49 -15.30 14.22
C CYS A 35 -1.54 -15.96 13.33
N ARG A 36 -2.46 -15.17 12.76
CA ARG A 36 -3.57 -15.68 11.93
C ARG A 36 -3.81 -14.80 10.72
N ILE A 37 -4.31 -15.38 9.63
CA ILE A 37 -4.84 -14.59 8.52
C ILE A 37 -6.25 -14.12 8.90
N GLY A 38 -6.52 -12.84 8.67
CA GLY A 38 -7.83 -12.24 8.88
C GLY A 38 -8.26 -11.34 7.73
N ILE A 39 -9.51 -10.91 7.77
CA ILE A 39 -10.12 -10.01 6.79
C ILE A 39 -10.70 -8.80 7.52
N CYS A 40 -10.40 -7.58 7.05
CA CYS A 40 -10.97 -6.35 7.59
C CYS A 40 -12.49 -6.39 7.50
N HIS A 41 -13.17 -6.41 8.64
CA HIS A 41 -14.63 -6.38 8.72
C HIS A 41 -15.14 -4.93 8.76
N SER A 42 -14.53 -4.09 9.60
CA SER A 42 -14.83 -2.66 9.68
C SER A 42 -13.59 -1.85 10.06
N VAL A 43 -13.59 -0.57 9.70
CA VAL A 43 -12.48 0.35 9.96
C VAL A 43 -13.03 1.68 10.49
N ASP A 44 -12.41 2.20 11.53
CA ASP A 44 -12.63 3.55 12.04
C ASP A 44 -11.35 4.37 11.82
N ALA A 45 -11.39 5.23 10.80
CA ALA A 45 -10.27 6.05 10.41
C ALA A 45 -9.92 7.11 11.47
N ALA A 46 -10.91 7.62 12.22
CA ALA A 46 -10.69 8.68 13.19
C ALA A 46 -9.90 8.18 14.40
N SER A 47 -10.16 6.94 14.84
CA SER A 47 -9.42 6.30 15.94
C SER A 47 -8.21 5.49 15.50
N ASN A 48 -7.97 5.35 14.18
CA ASN A 48 -6.92 4.49 13.62
C ASN A 48 -7.05 3.04 14.12
N THR A 49 -8.29 2.55 14.17
CA THR A 49 -8.62 1.18 14.58
C THR A 49 -9.45 0.44 13.53
N CYS A 50 -9.43 -0.88 13.62
CA CYS A 50 -10.23 -1.75 12.77
C CYS A 50 -10.74 -2.95 13.57
N ARG A 51 -11.70 -3.66 12.99
CA ARG A 51 -12.12 -5.00 13.44
C ARG A 51 -11.83 -5.99 12.34
N VAL A 52 -11.22 -7.12 12.71
CA VAL A 52 -10.78 -8.15 11.79
C VAL A 52 -11.55 -9.44 12.09
N SER A 53 -12.11 -10.03 11.05
CA SER A 53 -12.72 -11.36 11.10
C SER A 53 -11.67 -12.44 10.84
N HIS A 54 -11.70 -13.54 11.60
CA HIS A 54 -10.84 -14.70 11.40
C HIS A 54 -11.57 -15.98 11.83
N GLY A 55 -11.82 -16.91 10.88
CA GLY A 55 -12.75 -18.01 11.13
C GLY A 55 -14.13 -17.48 11.54
N ASP A 56 -14.69 -17.99 12.62
CA ASP A 56 -15.98 -17.55 13.18
C ASP A 56 -15.86 -16.42 14.22
N LEU A 57 -14.66 -15.89 14.42
CA LEU A 57 -14.36 -14.89 15.43
C LEU A 57 -14.19 -13.49 14.82
N LEU A 58 -14.49 -12.48 15.63
CA LEU A 58 -14.32 -11.08 15.30
C LEU A 58 -13.52 -10.41 16.43
N THR A 59 -12.46 -9.70 16.08
CA THR A 59 -11.67 -8.97 17.08
C THR A 59 -12.47 -7.81 17.68
N PRO A 60 -12.11 -7.34 18.89
CA PRO A 60 -12.46 -5.98 19.31
C PRO A 60 -11.82 -4.94 18.38
N ALA A 61 -12.05 -3.66 18.67
CA ALA A 61 -11.35 -2.57 17.97
C ALA A 61 -9.86 -2.63 18.29
N ILE A 62 -9.04 -2.91 17.28
CA ILE A 62 -7.58 -3.07 17.37
C ILE A 62 -6.88 -2.08 16.44
N ARG A 63 -5.62 -1.74 16.76
CA ARG A 63 -4.81 -0.91 15.88
C ARG A 63 -4.28 -1.71 14.68
N PHE A 64 -3.94 -0.99 13.62
CA PHE A 64 -3.31 -1.54 12.44
C PHE A 64 -1.99 -0.84 12.11
N PHE A 65 -1.15 -1.52 11.35
CA PHE A 65 0.13 -0.96 10.90
C PHE A 65 -0.08 0.06 9.79
N ASN A 66 0.66 1.16 9.89
CA ASN A 66 0.88 2.11 8.82
C ASN A 66 2.31 1.96 8.29
N PRO A 67 2.63 2.41 7.05
CA PRO A 67 3.98 2.29 6.51
C PRO A 67 5.07 2.95 7.37
N SER A 68 4.74 4.05 8.04
CA SER A 68 5.60 4.73 9.01
C SER A 68 4.76 5.47 10.06
N ALA A 69 5.25 5.53 11.31
CA ALA A 69 4.54 6.12 12.44
C ALA A 69 5.48 6.82 13.45
N GLY A 70 6.54 7.48 12.95
CA GLY A 70 7.48 8.29 13.73
C GLY A 70 7.36 9.79 13.40
N GLU A 71 8.45 10.53 13.50
CA GLU A 71 8.51 11.95 13.06
C GLU A 71 8.15 12.10 11.58
N GLN A 72 8.65 11.18 10.75
CA GLN A 72 8.09 10.91 9.43
C GLN A 72 6.99 9.86 9.57
N SER A 73 5.79 10.21 9.12
CA SER A 73 4.62 9.33 9.20
C SER A 73 3.85 9.30 7.87
N GLU A 74 3.23 8.16 7.60
CA GLU A 74 2.35 7.94 6.47
C GLU A 74 1.09 7.25 6.99
N SER A 75 -0.08 7.65 6.52
CA SER A 75 -1.35 6.99 6.89
C SER A 75 -1.96 6.31 5.68
N ARG A 76 -2.22 5.00 5.82
CA ARG A 76 -2.94 4.21 4.83
C ARG A 76 -4.03 3.41 5.54
N ILE A 77 -5.24 3.95 5.46
CA ILE A 77 -6.42 3.32 6.09
C ILE A 77 -6.78 2.06 5.29
N PRO A 78 -6.89 0.88 5.96
CA PRO A 78 -7.25 -0.36 5.29
C PRO A 78 -8.69 -0.30 4.77
N SER A 79 -8.98 -1.09 3.74
CA SER A 79 -10.34 -1.20 3.19
C SER A 79 -11.07 -2.42 3.74
N VAL A 80 -12.40 -2.33 3.86
CA VAL A 80 -13.23 -3.49 4.23
C VAL A 80 -13.05 -4.60 3.19
N GLY A 81 -12.81 -5.82 3.67
CA GLY A 81 -12.48 -6.99 2.86
C GLY A 81 -10.99 -7.19 2.58
N GLU A 82 -10.13 -6.26 2.99
CA GLU A 82 -8.69 -6.40 2.81
C GLU A 82 -8.13 -7.47 3.75
N GLN A 83 -7.25 -8.33 3.23
CA GLN A 83 -6.60 -9.37 4.02
C GLN A 83 -5.43 -8.80 4.82
N CYS A 84 -5.26 -9.32 6.03
CA CYS A 84 -4.17 -8.97 6.93
C CYS A 84 -3.61 -10.18 7.66
N LEU A 85 -2.41 -10.01 8.18
CA LEU A 85 -1.88 -10.81 9.26
C LEU A 85 -2.32 -10.19 10.60
N LEU A 86 -2.98 -10.98 11.43
CA LEU A 86 -3.36 -10.63 12.78
C LEU A 86 -2.30 -11.16 13.75
N LEU A 87 -1.64 -10.26 14.47
CA LEU A 87 -0.57 -10.58 15.42
C LEU A 87 -1.07 -10.35 16.84
N ASN A 88 -1.22 -11.44 17.61
CA ASN A 88 -1.62 -11.40 19.01
C ASN A 88 -0.39 -11.47 19.91
N HIS A 89 0.10 -10.30 20.34
CA HIS A 89 1.30 -10.22 21.18
C HIS A 89 1.01 -10.51 22.66
N GLY A 90 -0.26 -10.58 23.05
CA GLY A 90 -0.68 -10.85 24.41
C GLY A 90 -0.85 -12.32 24.76
N ALA A 91 -0.85 -13.21 23.76
CA ALA A 91 -1.10 -14.65 23.89
C ALA A 91 -2.45 -15.02 24.58
N GLY A 92 -3.38 -14.06 24.70
CA GLY A 92 -4.70 -14.24 25.29
C GLY A 92 -5.79 -14.49 24.24
N GLU A 93 -6.91 -15.10 24.62
CA GLU A 93 -7.98 -15.47 23.68
C GLU A 93 -8.84 -14.31 23.18
N GLY A 94 -8.91 -13.21 23.93
CA GLY A 94 -9.87 -12.12 23.68
C GLY A 94 -9.51 -11.20 22.51
N GLY A 95 -8.36 -11.41 21.84
CA GLY A 95 -7.94 -10.62 20.68
C GLY A 95 -7.65 -9.12 20.95
N GLY A 96 -7.92 -8.59 22.14
CA GLY A 96 -7.71 -7.18 22.50
C GLY A 96 -6.25 -6.73 22.48
N GLN A 97 -5.31 -7.68 22.59
CA GLN A 97 -3.87 -7.46 22.43
C GLN A 97 -3.40 -7.86 21.02
N SER A 98 -4.28 -7.74 20.02
CA SER A 98 -3.91 -7.98 18.63
C SER A 98 -3.64 -6.68 17.90
N VAL A 99 -2.82 -6.77 16.86
CA VAL A 99 -2.59 -5.72 15.87
C VAL A 99 -2.69 -6.30 14.47
N ALA A 100 -3.19 -5.52 13.52
CA ALA A 100 -3.42 -5.98 12.14
C ALA A 100 -2.39 -5.39 11.17
N LEU A 101 -1.66 -6.25 10.47
CA LEU A 101 -0.75 -5.90 9.39
C LEU A 101 -1.41 -6.20 8.03
N PHE A 102 -1.91 -5.16 7.37
CA PHE A 102 -2.54 -5.23 6.06
C PHE A 102 -1.54 -5.30 4.91
N GLY A 103 -2.00 -5.76 3.74
CA GLY A 103 -1.21 -5.81 2.51
C GLY A 103 -1.06 -7.20 1.89
N LEU A 104 -1.84 -8.19 2.34
CA LEU A 104 -1.93 -9.47 1.66
C LEU A 104 -2.86 -9.35 0.45
N ASN A 105 -2.31 -9.58 -0.75
CA ASN A 105 -3.10 -9.57 -1.98
C ASN A 105 -4.06 -10.76 -2.00
N SER A 106 -5.26 -10.53 -2.55
CA SER A 106 -6.33 -11.52 -2.63
C SER A 106 -7.03 -11.46 -3.99
N GLN A 107 -7.97 -12.36 -4.24
CA GLN A 107 -8.81 -12.28 -5.45
C GLN A 107 -9.60 -10.97 -5.50
N ARG A 108 -10.01 -10.43 -4.33
CA ARG A 108 -10.76 -9.16 -4.24
C ARG A 108 -9.86 -7.95 -4.45
N PHE A 109 -8.61 -8.03 -3.99
CA PHE A 109 -7.60 -6.96 -4.07
C PHE A 109 -6.30 -7.54 -4.65
N PRO A 110 -6.21 -7.66 -5.99
CA PRO A 110 -5.03 -8.19 -6.65
C PRO A 110 -3.83 -7.23 -6.56
N PRO A 111 -2.60 -7.70 -6.85
CA PRO A 111 -1.43 -6.82 -6.94
C PRO A 111 -1.65 -5.68 -7.95
N ALA A 112 -1.21 -4.47 -7.59
CA ALA A 112 -1.27 -3.30 -8.47
C ALA A 112 -0.33 -3.40 -9.69
N ALA A 113 0.77 -4.16 -9.55
CA ALA A 113 1.72 -4.46 -10.62
C ALA A 113 2.31 -5.86 -10.42
N THR A 114 2.61 -6.56 -11.51
CA THR A 114 3.27 -7.87 -11.54
C THR A 114 4.58 -7.85 -12.32
N VAL A 115 5.04 -6.66 -12.72
CA VAL A 115 6.30 -6.44 -13.44
C VAL A 115 7.39 -6.09 -12.43
N ALA A 116 8.52 -6.80 -12.48
CA ALA A 116 9.56 -6.71 -11.45
C ALA A 116 10.17 -5.31 -11.27
N GLY A 117 10.37 -4.56 -12.37
CA GLY A 117 10.90 -3.19 -12.33
C GLY A 117 9.86 -2.10 -12.10
N LEU A 118 8.58 -2.46 -11.90
CA LEU A 118 7.49 -1.50 -11.79
C LEU A 118 6.98 -1.41 -10.36
N THR A 119 7.28 -0.30 -9.70
CA THR A 119 6.65 0.06 -8.43
C THR A 119 5.42 0.90 -8.72
N ARG A 120 4.24 0.49 -8.25
CA ARG A 120 2.97 1.20 -8.51
C ARG A 120 2.09 1.32 -7.27
N ARG A 121 1.54 2.51 -7.07
CA ARG A 121 0.43 2.80 -6.16
C ARG A 121 -0.82 3.14 -6.98
N GLN A 122 -1.92 2.46 -6.68
CA GLN A 122 -3.23 2.72 -7.26
C GLN A 122 -4.18 3.22 -6.17
N TYR A 123 -4.93 4.28 -6.49
CA TYR A 123 -5.92 4.88 -5.61
C TYR A 123 -7.33 4.44 -5.99
N ARG A 124 -8.30 4.60 -5.07
CA ARG A 124 -9.68 4.11 -5.24
C ARG A 124 -10.42 4.76 -6.41
N ASP A 125 -10.08 6.00 -6.72
CA ASP A 125 -10.62 6.77 -7.84
C ASP A 125 -10.02 6.39 -9.20
N GLY A 126 -9.06 5.45 -9.22
CA GLY A 126 -8.34 5.03 -10.41
C GLY A 126 -7.07 5.84 -10.69
N SER A 127 -6.77 6.86 -9.88
CA SER A 127 -5.50 7.58 -9.96
C SER A 127 -4.33 6.64 -9.68
N GLN A 128 -3.17 6.91 -10.26
CA GLN A 128 -1.99 6.05 -10.15
C GLN A 128 -0.72 6.88 -10.06
N SER A 129 0.27 6.35 -9.33
CA SER A 129 1.66 6.79 -9.35
C SER A 129 2.54 5.56 -9.49
N SER A 130 3.50 5.59 -10.41
CA SER A 130 4.40 4.47 -10.62
C SER A 130 5.77 4.90 -11.10
N TYR A 131 6.78 4.14 -10.73
CA TYR A 131 8.14 4.24 -11.25
C TYR A 131 8.52 2.92 -11.92
N ASP A 132 9.02 3.00 -13.15
CA ASP A 132 9.59 1.87 -13.88
C ASP A 132 11.11 2.02 -13.97
N ASP A 133 11.83 1.11 -13.31
CA ASP A 133 13.29 1.07 -13.27
C ASP A 133 13.91 0.81 -14.64
N THR A 134 13.20 0.10 -15.54
CA THR A 134 13.70 -0.29 -16.86
C THR A 134 13.75 0.90 -17.80
N SER A 135 12.68 1.69 -17.81
CA SER A 135 12.56 2.89 -18.64
C SER A 135 13.00 4.16 -17.90
N HIS A 136 13.34 4.06 -16.61
CA HIS A 136 13.62 5.18 -15.72
C HIS A 136 12.51 6.24 -15.72
N THR A 137 11.25 5.80 -15.85
CA THR A 137 10.11 6.69 -16.03
C THR A 137 9.25 6.77 -14.76
N LEU A 138 9.08 7.98 -14.25
CA LEU A 138 8.07 8.32 -13.24
C LEU A 138 6.78 8.72 -13.93
N ASN A 139 5.71 7.98 -13.67
CA ASN A 139 4.37 8.22 -14.18
C ASN A 139 3.42 8.60 -13.05
N TRP A 140 2.56 9.58 -13.31
CA TRP A 140 1.42 9.92 -12.47
C TRP A 140 0.21 10.19 -13.37
N SER A 141 -0.96 9.70 -12.99
CA SER A 141 -2.20 9.92 -13.72
C SER A 141 -3.39 10.08 -12.78
N ASN A 142 -4.26 11.05 -13.08
CA ASN A 142 -5.53 11.27 -12.43
C ASN A 142 -6.56 11.74 -13.48
N GLY A 143 -7.36 10.79 -13.98
CA GLY A 143 -8.32 11.05 -15.05
C GLY A 143 -7.63 11.63 -16.30
N PRO A 144 -8.01 12.85 -16.74
CA PRO A 144 -7.41 13.49 -17.91
C PRO A 144 -6.03 14.11 -17.65
N ALA A 145 -5.64 14.27 -16.38
CA ALA A 145 -4.35 14.83 -15.99
C ALA A 145 -3.29 13.72 -15.90
N ALA A 146 -2.13 13.94 -16.50
CA ALA A 146 -1.02 13.02 -16.40
C ALA A 146 0.33 13.74 -16.42
N PHE A 147 1.32 13.09 -15.79
CA PHE A 147 2.73 13.43 -15.84
C PHE A 147 3.52 12.16 -16.18
N SER A 148 4.49 12.29 -17.08
CA SER A 148 5.48 11.26 -17.39
C SER A 148 6.85 11.90 -17.46
N GLY A 149 7.78 11.49 -16.61
CA GLY A 149 9.15 11.99 -16.61
C GLY A 149 10.14 10.85 -16.76
N SER A 150 10.92 10.85 -17.84
CA SER A 150 12.09 10.00 -18.04
C SER A 150 13.38 10.83 -17.90
N ARG A 151 14.53 10.24 -18.24
CA ARG A 151 15.81 10.96 -18.26
C ARG A 151 15.93 11.90 -19.45
N GLU A 152 15.17 11.65 -20.51
CA GLU A 152 15.26 12.34 -21.80
C GLU A 152 14.14 13.38 -21.98
N ALA A 153 12.99 13.16 -21.34
CA ALA A 153 11.82 14.01 -21.52
C ALA A 153 10.94 14.09 -20.26
N LEU A 154 10.32 15.26 -20.07
CA LEU A 154 9.22 15.48 -19.14
C LEU A 154 7.97 15.86 -19.92
N GLU A 155 6.86 15.16 -19.69
CA GLU A 155 5.57 15.42 -20.30
C GLU A 155 4.51 15.66 -19.22
N LEU A 156 3.75 16.73 -19.41
CA LEU A 156 2.55 17.07 -18.65
C LEU A 156 1.38 17.16 -19.63
N SER A 157 0.26 16.52 -19.31
CA SER A 157 -0.94 16.58 -20.13
C SER A 157 -2.21 16.78 -19.32
N LEU A 158 -3.16 17.53 -19.87
CA LEU A 158 -4.52 17.66 -19.38
C LEU A 158 -5.49 17.60 -20.57
N GLY A 159 -6.00 16.41 -20.86
CA GLY A 159 -6.79 16.18 -22.08
C GLY A 159 -5.99 16.49 -23.34
N ASN A 160 -6.37 17.56 -24.06
CA ASN A 160 -5.70 18.00 -25.29
C ASN A 160 -4.53 18.96 -25.05
N ALA A 161 -4.41 19.52 -23.84
CA ALA A 161 -3.30 20.39 -23.49
C ALA A 161 -2.07 19.55 -23.16
N ARG A 162 -0.91 19.90 -23.71
CA ARG A 162 0.36 19.24 -23.42
C ARG A 162 1.50 20.25 -23.24
N LEU A 163 2.40 19.94 -22.33
CA LEU A 163 3.70 20.56 -22.16
C LEU A 163 4.74 19.44 -22.20
N VAL A 164 5.67 19.51 -23.15
CA VAL A 164 6.76 18.55 -23.31
C VAL A 164 8.07 19.31 -23.22
N MET A 165 8.98 18.84 -22.37
CA MET A 165 10.32 19.37 -22.24
C MET A 165 11.33 18.26 -22.50
N THR A 166 12.29 18.56 -23.36
CA THR A 166 13.46 17.73 -23.63
C THR A 166 14.73 18.54 -23.36
N ALA A 167 15.90 17.95 -23.55
CA ALA A 167 17.16 18.69 -23.44
C ALA A 167 17.27 19.86 -24.43
N ASP A 168 16.63 19.75 -25.59
CA ASP A 168 16.82 20.68 -26.71
C ASP A 168 15.62 21.59 -26.98
N ALA A 169 14.45 21.28 -26.40
CA ALA A 169 13.22 22.01 -26.68
C ALA A 169 12.19 21.97 -25.55
N VAL A 170 11.37 23.02 -25.48
CA VAL A 170 10.14 23.10 -24.70
C VAL A 170 8.97 23.33 -25.66
N ASP A 171 8.02 22.40 -25.70
CA ASP A 171 6.82 22.46 -26.53
C ASP A 171 5.56 22.59 -25.65
N LEU A 172 4.77 23.64 -25.88
CA LEU A 172 3.41 23.80 -25.37
C LEU A 172 2.43 23.61 -26.53
N SER A 173 1.38 22.82 -26.32
CA SER A 173 0.36 22.60 -27.35
C SER A 173 -1.04 22.44 -26.79
N LEU A 174 -2.02 22.89 -27.56
CA LEU A 174 -3.45 22.67 -27.38
C LEU A 174 -4.05 22.37 -28.76
N GLY A 175 -4.09 21.08 -29.13
CA GLY A 175 -4.44 20.67 -30.49
C GLY A 175 -3.44 21.20 -31.53
N ALA A 176 -3.91 21.98 -32.51
CA ALA A 176 -3.06 22.52 -33.58
C ALA A 176 -2.33 23.82 -33.21
N SER A 177 -2.71 24.46 -32.10
CA SER A 177 -2.08 25.68 -31.59
C SER A 177 -0.98 25.35 -30.58
N GLY A 178 0.13 26.07 -30.60
CA GLY A 178 1.23 25.82 -29.67
C GLY A 178 2.39 26.80 -29.76
N LEU A 179 3.32 26.65 -28.84
CA LEU A 179 4.57 27.39 -28.75
C LEU A 179 5.70 26.37 -28.61
N ARG A 180 6.77 26.53 -29.39
CA ARG A 180 8.01 25.78 -29.20
C ARG A 180 9.16 26.73 -28.94
N LEU A 181 9.94 26.46 -27.91
CA LEU A 181 11.20 27.13 -27.63
C LEU A 181 12.32 26.12 -27.88
N ASP A 182 13.27 26.46 -28.74
CA ASP A 182 14.49 25.69 -28.97
C ASP A 182 15.66 26.63 -29.30
N ALA A 183 16.80 26.07 -29.71
CA ALA A 183 18.00 26.83 -30.04
C ALA A 183 17.82 27.83 -31.20
N GLU A 184 16.83 27.61 -32.07
CA GLU A 184 16.52 28.50 -33.21
C GLU A 184 15.59 29.66 -32.80
N GLY A 185 15.03 29.63 -31.58
CA GLY A 185 14.23 30.71 -31.01
C GLY A 185 12.83 30.27 -30.58
N VAL A 186 11.87 31.19 -30.71
CA VAL A 186 10.46 30.99 -30.30
C VAL A 186 9.58 30.80 -31.53
N HIS A 187 8.98 29.62 -31.67
CA HIS A 187 8.12 29.25 -32.78
C HIS A 187 6.67 29.19 -32.32
N LEU A 188 5.80 29.98 -32.95
CA LEU A 188 4.37 30.03 -32.65
C LEU A 188 3.59 29.32 -33.77
N ARG A 189 2.73 28.37 -33.39
CA ARG A 189 1.87 27.61 -34.30
C ARG A 189 0.40 27.89 -33.95
N GLY A 190 -0.43 28.13 -34.95
CA GLY A 190 -1.86 28.37 -34.77
C GLY A 190 -2.40 29.47 -35.70
N PRO A 191 -3.73 29.64 -35.76
CA PRO A 191 -4.37 30.58 -36.68
C PRO A 191 -4.19 32.05 -36.28
N LEU A 192 -3.81 32.33 -35.03
CA LEU A 192 -3.73 33.70 -34.50
C LEU A 192 -2.61 33.79 -33.46
N VAL A 193 -1.80 34.85 -33.59
CA VAL A 193 -0.85 35.30 -32.57
C VAL A 193 -1.19 36.75 -32.25
N GLU A 194 -1.73 37.00 -31.05
CA GLU A 194 -1.97 38.36 -30.57
C GLU A 194 -0.81 38.79 -29.66
N HIS A 195 -0.19 39.93 -29.97
CA HIS A 195 0.82 40.56 -29.13
C HIS A 195 0.52 42.05 -28.94
N GLN A 196 0.71 42.58 -27.71
CA GLN A 196 0.51 44.01 -27.42
C GLN A 196 1.72 44.90 -27.82
N GLY A 197 2.72 44.34 -28.51
CA GLY A 197 3.97 45.03 -28.88
C GLY A 197 4.01 45.62 -30.31
N ARG A 198 4.80 46.67 -30.51
CA ARG A 198 5.22 47.17 -31.83
C ARG A 198 6.25 46.19 -32.40
N VAL A 199 5.98 45.66 -33.62
CA VAL A 199 6.81 44.76 -34.47
C VAL A 199 8.03 44.13 -33.79
N ILE A 200 7.95 42.82 -33.49
CA ILE A 200 9.01 42.05 -32.83
C ILE A 200 9.86 41.32 -33.88
N SER A 201 10.56 42.08 -34.71
CA SER A 201 11.83 41.76 -35.41
C SER A 201 11.90 42.36 -36.81
N THR A 202 13.04 43.00 -37.09
CA THR A 202 13.63 43.12 -38.42
C THR A 202 15.01 42.50 -38.31
N ALA A 203 15.13 41.23 -38.65
CA ALA A 203 16.37 40.51 -38.93
C ALA A 203 16.00 39.25 -39.71
#